data_AF-A0A2N0A091-F1
#
_entry.id   AF-A0A2N0A091-F1
#
_cell.length_a   1.000
_cell.length_b   1.000
_cell.length_c   1.000
_cell.angle_alpha   90.00
_cell.angle_beta   90.00
_cell.angle_gamma   90.00
#
_symmetry.space_group_name_H-M   'P 1'
#
loop_
_entity.id
_entity.type
_entity.pdbx_description
1 polymer ?
#
loop_
_entity_poly.entity_id
_entity_poly.type
_entity_poly.pdbx_seq_one_letter_code
_entity_poly.pdbx_strand_id
1 'polypeptide(L)'
;MKKSKGNIIDLDDFRDARAKVFTGRDRGMTVRKQSNLDNLEDNNKEIIIRIPTDIYSINPSFFEELFVNVVRKLGREDFFKKVKFESKGSFPYEKSLNDAVDRILRNSTAID
;
A
#
# COMPACT_ATOMS: atom_id res chain seq x y z
N MET A 1 -5.74 11.37 -16.93
CA MET A 1 -6.75 11.83 -15.95
C MET A 1 -6.52 11.07 -14.66
N LYS A 2 -6.54 11.73 -13.50
CA LYS A 2 -6.29 11.09 -12.19
C LYS A 2 -7.38 10.05 -11.89
N LYS A 3 -7.00 8.83 -11.56
CA LYS A 3 -7.90 7.69 -11.30
C LYS A 3 -8.27 7.55 -9.81
N SER A 4 -7.40 8.00 -8.91
CA SER A 4 -7.61 8.08 -7.48
C SER A 4 -8.71 9.10 -7.15
N LYS A 5 -9.69 8.69 -6.35
CA LYS A 5 -10.86 9.51 -6.00
C LYS A 5 -11.47 9.03 -4.68
N GLY A 6 -11.83 9.97 -3.80
CA GLY A 6 -12.41 9.62 -2.50
C GLY A 6 -11.44 8.78 -1.66
N ASN A 7 -11.90 7.61 -1.20
CA ASN A 7 -11.11 6.63 -0.45
C ASN A 7 -10.33 5.63 -1.34
N ILE A 8 -10.30 5.85 -2.65
CA ILE A 8 -9.60 5.00 -3.62
C ILE A 8 -8.24 5.60 -3.98
N ILE A 9 -7.19 4.81 -3.84
CA ILE A 9 -5.84 5.08 -4.30
C ILE A 9 -5.55 4.14 -5.47
N ASP A 10 -5.39 4.70 -6.66
CA ASP A 10 -5.01 3.95 -7.86
C ASP A 10 -3.50 4.06 -8.08
N LEU A 11 -2.77 2.95 -7.94
CA LEU A 11 -1.31 2.96 -8.04
C LEU A 11 -0.84 3.38 -9.45
N ASP A 12 -1.69 3.32 -10.48
CA ASP A 12 -1.36 3.80 -11.82
C ASP A 12 -1.10 5.31 -11.87
N ASP A 13 -1.75 6.09 -10.99
CA ASP A 13 -1.50 7.54 -10.87
C ASP A 13 -0.10 7.86 -10.30
N PHE A 14 0.54 6.87 -9.67
CA PHE A 14 1.81 7.04 -8.96
C PHE A 14 2.91 6.14 -9.54
N ARG A 15 2.86 5.84 -10.82
CA ARG A 15 3.97 5.21 -11.55
C ARG A 15 4.28 5.97 -12.82
N ASP A 16 5.50 5.83 -13.29
CA ASP A 16 5.85 6.27 -14.64
C ASP A 16 5.15 5.36 -15.65
N ALA A 17 4.77 5.90 -16.82
CA ALA A 17 3.89 5.23 -17.79
C ALA A 17 4.36 3.85 -18.28
N ARG A 18 5.63 3.49 -18.07
CA ARG A 18 6.22 2.19 -18.45
C ARG A 18 6.66 1.34 -17.26
N ALA A 19 6.56 1.86 -16.04
CA ALA A 19 6.97 1.13 -14.86
C ALA A 19 5.99 -0.01 -14.59
N LYS A 20 6.51 -1.24 -14.53
CA LYS A 20 5.74 -2.45 -14.20
C LYS A 20 6.13 -3.04 -12.85
N VAL A 21 6.98 -2.33 -12.11
CA VAL A 21 7.51 -2.78 -10.82
C VAL A 21 7.35 -1.66 -9.81
N PHE A 22 6.71 -1.97 -8.69
CA PHE A 22 6.71 -1.10 -7.51
C PHE A 22 7.72 -1.64 -6.50
N THR A 23 8.80 -0.90 -6.27
CA THR A 23 9.85 -1.32 -5.35
C THR A 23 10.51 -0.12 -4.67
N GLY A 24 11.14 -0.38 -3.53
CA GLY A 24 11.93 0.61 -2.81
C GLY A 24 11.10 1.34 -1.77
N ARG A 25 11.75 1.58 -0.63
CA ARG A 25 11.20 2.31 0.51
C ARG A 25 10.87 3.76 0.13
N ASP A 26 11.80 4.43 -0.55
CA ASP A 26 11.61 5.82 -1.00
C ASP A 26 10.38 5.97 -1.90
N ARG A 27 10.13 4.98 -2.78
CA ARG A 27 8.94 5.00 -3.62
C ARG A 27 7.67 4.76 -2.81
N GLY A 28 7.65 3.80 -1.89
CA GLY A 28 6.53 3.58 -0.98
C GLY A 28 6.18 4.83 -0.18
N MET A 29 7.18 5.52 0.36
CA MET A 29 7.01 6.79 1.07
C MET A 29 6.45 7.88 0.17
N THR A 30 6.96 8.01 -1.05
CA THR A 30 6.47 8.99 -2.03
C THR A 30 4.99 8.76 -2.33
N VAL A 31 4.60 7.52 -2.61
CA VAL A 31 3.19 7.17 -2.89
C VAL A 31 2.31 7.43 -1.67
N ARG A 32 2.73 7.05 -0.46
CA ARG A 32 2.00 7.33 0.78
C ARG A 32 1.71 8.82 0.93
N LYS A 33 2.73 9.66 0.77
CA LYS A 33 2.61 11.13 0.91
C LYS A 33 1.73 11.73 -0.19
N GLN A 34 1.94 11.35 -1.46
CA GLN A 34 1.19 11.91 -2.58
C GLN A 34 -0.28 11.47 -2.62
N SER A 35 -0.57 10.26 -2.14
CA SER A 35 -1.94 9.76 -2.01
C SER A 35 -2.66 10.28 -0.75
N ASN A 36 -1.92 10.89 0.18
CA ASN A 36 -2.42 11.31 1.48
C ASN A 36 -3.05 10.14 2.28
N LEU A 37 -2.44 8.96 2.16
CA LEU A 37 -2.99 7.70 2.68
C LEU A 37 -3.32 7.77 4.19
N ASP A 38 -2.43 8.35 4.99
CA ASP A 38 -2.61 8.41 6.45
C ASP A 38 -3.90 9.18 6.81
N ASN A 39 -4.10 10.36 6.22
CA ASN A 39 -5.32 11.13 6.42
C ASN A 39 -6.56 10.46 5.79
N LEU A 40 -6.41 9.79 4.64
CA LEU A 40 -7.52 9.03 4.08
C LEU A 40 -7.97 7.94 5.06
N GLU A 41 -7.01 7.21 5.65
CA GLU A 41 -7.30 6.18 6.64
C GLU A 41 -8.01 6.78 7.86
N ASP A 42 -7.57 7.92 8.39
CA ASP A 42 -8.23 8.59 9.52
C ASP A 42 -9.71 8.91 9.25
N ASN A 43 -10.03 9.32 8.02
CA ASN A 43 -11.34 9.92 7.68
C ASN A 43 -12.31 8.96 6.98
N ASN A 44 -11.89 7.73 6.68
CA ASN A 44 -12.73 6.76 5.97
C ASN A 44 -12.82 5.44 6.72
N LYS A 45 -13.97 4.77 6.62
CA LYS A 45 -14.16 3.43 7.20
C LYS A 45 -13.38 2.35 6.46
N GLU A 46 -13.10 2.58 5.18
CA GLU A 46 -12.41 1.65 4.29
C GLU A 46 -11.55 2.43 3.30
N ILE A 47 -10.42 1.86 2.91
CA ILE A 47 -9.52 2.36 1.84
C ILE A 47 -9.40 1.30 0.76
N ILE A 48 -9.48 1.70 -0.51
CA ILE A 48 -9.33 0.78 -1.65
C ILE A 48 -8.03 1.09 -2.38
N ILE A 49 -7.15 0.11 -2.49
CA ILE A 49 -5.90 0.16 -3.23
C ILE A 49 -6.11 -0.58 -4.56
N ARG A 50 -6.08 0.16 -5.68
CA ARG A 50 -6.17 -0.44 -7.01
C ARG A 50 -4.78 -0.75 -7.55
N ILE A 51 -4.55 -2.01 -7.89
CA ILE A 51 -3.32 -2.48 -8.52
C ILE A 51 -3.53 -2.51 -10.04
N PRO A 52 -2.66 -1.84 -10.84
CA PRO A 52 -2.74 -1.88 -12.30
C PRO A 52 -2.59 -3.32 -12.83
N THR A 53 -3.29 -3.62 -13.92
CA THR A 53 -3.37 -4.99 -14.45
C THR A 53 -2.08 -5.51 -15.08
N ASP A 54 -1.18 -4.61 -15.46
CA ASP A 54 0.06 -4.88 -16.18
C ASP A 54 1.31 -4.84 -15.27
N ILE A 55 1.11 -4.88 -13.94
CA ILE A 55 2.21 -4.97 -12.98
C ILE A 55 2.84 -6.36 -13.00
N TYR A 56 4.17 -6.39 -13.06
CA TYR A 56 4.99 -7.59 -12.98
C TYR A 56 5.37 -7.94 -11.54
N SER A 57 5.67 -6.92 -10.71
CA SER A 57 6.01 -7.15 -9.31
C SER A 57 5.69 -5.95 -8.42
N ILE A 58 5.33 -6.24 -7.16
CA ILE A 58 5.37 -5.31 -6.05
C ILE A 58 6.23 -5.95 -4.95
N ASN A 59 7.32 -5.29 -4.59
CA ASN A 59 8.24 -5.79 -3.56
C ASN A 59 7.74 -5.42 -2.15
N PRO A 60 7.97 -6.27 -1.13
CA PRO A 60 7.57 -5.97 0.25
C PRO A 60 8.05 -4.60 0.74
N SER A 61 9.27 -4.19 0.39
CA SER A 61 9.82 -2.89 0.82
C SER A 61 9.03 -1.67 0.35
N PHE A 62 8.32 -1.79 -0.79
CA PHE A 62 7.40 -0.74 -1.24
C PHE A 62 6.16 -0.70 -0.35
N PHE A 63 5.54 -1.85 -0.09
CA PHE A 63 4.38 -1.95 0.80
C PHE A 63 4.71 -1.58 2.24
N GLU A 64 5.91 -1.92 2.72
CA GLU A 64 6.42 -1.54 4.04
C GLU A 64 6.27 -0.02 4.22
N GLU A 65 6.90 0.78 3.35
CA GLU A 65 6.83 2.23 3.47
C GLU A 65 5.52 2.86 3.05
N LEU A 66 4.77 2.21 2.16
CA LEU A 66 3.43 2.67 1.81
C LEU A 66 2.51 2.60 3.04
N PHE A 67 2.54 1.50 3.80
CA PHE A 67 1.57 1.22 4.86
C PHE A 67 2.11 1.34 6.29
N VAL A 68 3.39 1.69 6.50
CA VAL A 68 4.03 1.67 7.84
C VAL A 68 3.22 2.38 8.92
N ASN A 69 2.66 3.56 8.64
CA ASN A 69 1.89 4.32 9.63
C ASN A 69 0.56 3.65 9.95
N VAL A 70 -0.19 3.26 8.90
CA VAL A 70 -1.49 2.62 9.04
C VAL A 70 -1.38 1.28 9.77
N VAL A 71 -0.41 0.44 9.39
CA VAL A 71 -0.20 -0.87 10.01
C VAL A 71 0.23 -0.74 11.46
N ARG A 72 1.11 0.22 11.80
CA ARG A 72 1.51 0.46 13.20
C ARG A 72 0.34 0.92 14.06
N LYS A 73 -0.56 1.73 13.49
CA LYS A 73 -1.74 2.27 14.19
C LYS A 73 -2.83 1.20 14.39
N LEU A 74 -3.12 0.40 13.36
CA LEU A 74 -4.25 -0.53 13.36
C LEU A 74 -3.89 -1.96 13.76
N GLY A 75 -2.61 -2.34 13.66
CA GLY A 75 -2.21 -3.74 13.71
C GLY A 75 -2.69 -4.52 12.48
N ARG A 76 -2.40 -5.82 12.47
CA ARG A 76 -2.60 -6.69 11.30
C ARG A 76 -4.07 -6.86 10.94
N GLU A 77 -4.90 -7.26 11.91
CA GLU A 77 -6.30 -7.62 11.65
C GLU A 77 -7.10 -6.43 11.14
N ASP A 78 -7.02 -5.30 11.82
CA ASP A 78 -7.79 -4.11 11.45
C ASP A 78 -7.25 -3.45 10.18
N PHE A 79 -5.95 -3.59 9.89
CA PHE A 79 -5.41 -3.24 8.58
C PHE A 79 -6.11 -4.02 7.45
N PHE A 80 -6.20 -5.34 7.53
CA PHE A 80 -6.85 -6.15 6.48
C PHE A 80 -8.39 -6.00 6.46
N LYS A 81 -9.00 -5.63 7.59
CA LYS A 81 -10.42 -5.24 7.61
C LYS A 81 -10.64 -3.90 6.90
N LYS A 82 -9.75 -2.92 7.08
CA LYS A 82 -9.93 -1.55 6.60
C LYS A 82 -9.36 -1.30 5.20
N VAL A 83 -8.25 -1.92 4.83
CA VAL A 83 -7.58 -1.72 3.54
C VAL A 83 -7.91 -2.87 2.61
N LYS A 84 -8.63 -2.57 1.53
CA LYS A 84 -9.03 -3.53 0.49
C LYS A 84 -8.18 -3.33 -0.76
N PHE A 85 -7.97 -4.43 -1.47
CA PHE A 85 -7.19 -4.44 -2.70
C PHE A 85 -8.09 -4.84 -3.86
N GLU A 86 -8.11 -4.00 -4.89
CA GLU A 86 -8.72 -4.30 -6.18
C GLU A 86 -7.58 -4.58 -7.18
N SER A 87 -7.35 -5.87 -7.45
CA SER A 87 -6.40 -6.30 -8.48
C SER A 87 -7.14 -7.04 -9.57
N LYS A 88 -7.13 -6.49 -10.79
CA LYS A 88 -7.67 -7.16 -11.99
C LYS A 88 -6.58 -7.89 -12.80
N GLY A 89 -5.32 -7.78 -12.38
CA GLY A 89 -4.18 -8.46 -12.99
C GLY A 89 -3.91 -9.81 -12.33
N SER A 90 -2.99 -10.58 -12.90
CA SER A 90 -2.60 -11.91 -12.39
C SER A 90 -1.46 -11.89 -11.37
N PHE A 91 -0.90 -10.72 -11.04
CA PHE A 91 0.20 -10.62 -10.10
C PHE A 91 -0.25 -10.98 -8.66
N PRO A 92 0.36 -12.00 -8.01
CA PRO A 92 0.00 -12.41 -6.66
C PRO A 92 0.67 -11.50 -5.60
N TYR A 93 0.07 -10.34 -5.35
CA TYR A 93 0.61 -9.32 -4.46
C TYR A 93 0.52 -9.70 -2.97
N GLU A 94 -0.33 -10.65 -2.62
CA GLU A 94 -0.69 -10.99 -1.25
C GLU A 94 0.54 -11.42 -0.44
N LYS A 95 1.44 -12.21 -1.02
CA LYS A 95 2.67 -12.63 -0.32
C LYS A 95 3.52 -11.41 0.06
N SER A 96 3.79 -10.53 -0.91
CA SER A 96 4.59 -9.34 -0.68
C SER A 96 3.96 -8.39 0.34
N LEU A 97 2.62 -8.27 0.32
CA LEU A 97 1.86 -7.47 1.27
C LEU A 97 1.95 -8.05 2.69
N ASN A 98 1.74 -9.36 2.84
CA ASN A 98 1.81 -10.04 4.13
C ASN A 98 3.22 -9.92 4.74
N ASP A 99 4.26 -10.15 3.93
CA ASP A 99 5.66 -10.00 4.35
C ASP A 99 5.93 -8.57 4.85
N ALA A 100 5.39 -7.56 4.17
CA ALA A 100 5.55 -6.16 4.56
C ALA A 100 4.86 -5.84 5.89
N VAL A 101 3.61 -6.28 6.07
CA VAL A 101 2.85 -6.10 7.32
C VAL A 101 3.58 -6.76 8.50
N ASP A 102 4.07 -7.98 8.32
CA ASP A 102 4.81 -8.70 9.38
C ASP A 102 6.12 -7.99 9.75
N ARG A 103 6.86 -7.47 8.76
CA ARG A 103 8.09 -6.71 9.00
C ARG A 103 7.83 -5.40 9.73
N ILE A 104 6.76 -4.68 9.38
CA ILE A 104 6.38 -3.44 10.09
C ILE A 104 6.12 -3.75 11.57
N LEU A 105 5.34 -4.80 11.85
CA LEU A 105 4.93 -5.15 13.21
C LEU A 105 6.07 -5.72 14.06
N ARG A 106 6.99 -6.47 13.47
CA ARG A 106 8.22 -6.93 14.18
C ARG A 106 9.12 -5.76 14.58
N ASN A 107 9.23 -4.75 13.72
CA ASN A 107 10.07 -3.58 13.99
C ASN A 107 9.44 -2.62 15.01
N SER A 108 8.11 -2.65 15.20
CA SER A 108 7.47 -1.88 16.27
C SER A 108 7.69 -2.50 17.65
N THR A 109 7.74 -3.83 17.76
CA THR A 109 7.95 -4.52 19.05
C THR A 109 9.41 -4.52 19.53
N ALA A 110 10.35 -4.06 18.70
CA ALA A 110 11.78 -4.04 19.02
C ALA A 110 12.27 -2.70 19.60
N ILE A 111 11.37 -1.72 19.79
CA ILE A 111 11.69 -0.36 20.27
C ILE A 111 11.03 -0.08 21.64
N ASP A 112 10.48 -1.10 22.31
CA ASP A 112 9.99 -0.99 23.70
C ASP A 112 10.99 -1.56 24.72
#